data_AF-A0A948RQV1-F1
#
_entry.id   AF-A0A948RQV1-F1
#
_cell.length_a   1.000
_cell.length_b   1.000
_cell.length_c   1.000
_cell.angle_alpha   90.00
_cell.angle_beta   90.00
_cell.angle_gamma   90.00
#
_symmetry.space_group_name_H-M   'P 1'
#
loop_
_entity.id
_entity.type
_entity.pdbx_description
1 polymer ?
#
loop_
_entity_poly.entity_id
_entity_poly.type
_entity_poly.pdbx_seq_one_letter_code
_entity_poly.pdbx_strand_id
1 'polypeptide(L)'
;MEGTIQIKGTAECPDFSRFTLSYSPVSDPEQQTPIAEYFEPVHNGKLADWDTTLVPDEDYSLTLTVFDSSGPEATDSVTVRLDNHPPPYPSHPRAQKEWS
;
A
#
# COMPACT_ATOMS: atom_id res chain seq x y z
N MET A 1 -9.53 6.43 6.81
CA MET A 1 -8.84 7.34 5.86
C MET A 1 -9.03 6.80 4.44
N GLU A 2 -10.08 7.21 3.72
CA GLU A 2 -10.19 6.85 2.30
C GLU A 2 -9.14 7.66 1.50
N GLY A 3 -8.15 7.00 0.90
CA GLY A 3 -7.10 7.74 0.21
C GLY A 3 -6.11 6.87 -0.54
N THR A 4 -5.63 7.40 -1.67
CA THR A 4 -4.53 6.80 -2.42
C THR A 4 -3.23 6.88 -1.61
N ILE A 5 -2.60 5.72 -1.35
CA ILE A 5 -1.31 5.62 -0.68
C ILE A 5 -0.20 5.65 -1.71
N GLN A 6 0.69 6.64 -1.64
CA GLN A 6 1.88 6.67 -2.48
C GLN A 6 2.96 5.73 -1.91
N ILE A 7 3.40 4.77 -2.71
CA ILE A 7 4.45 3.81 -2.36
C ILE A 7 5.77 4.26 -2.99
N LYS A 8 6.82 4.36 -2.17
CA LYS A 8 8.16 4.77 -2.59
C LYS A 8 9.18 3.72 -2.21
N GLY A 9 10.25 3.63 -3.00
CA GLY A 9 11.34 2.70 -2.76
C GLY A 9 12.34 2.67 -3.91
N THR A 10 13.13 1.60 -3.93
CA THR A 10 14.09 1.30 -4.98
C THR A 10 13.75 -0.06 -5.57
N ALA A 11 13.63 -0.11 -6.90
CA ALA A 11 13.42 -1.32 -7.70
C ALA A 11 14.42 -1.26 -8.86
N GLU A 12 15.63 -1.74 -8.60
CA GLU A 12 16.70 -1.79 -9.58
C GLU A 12 17.57 -3.00 -9.31
N CYS A 13 18.17 -3.55 -10.36
CA CYS A 13 19.12 -4.64 -10.26
C CYS A 13 19.99 -4.73 -11.54
N PRO A 14 21.12 -5.46 -11.52
CA PRO A 14 21.84 -5.79 -12.75
C PRO A 14 20.95 -6.52 -13.75
N ASP A 15 21.06 -6.18 -15.05
CA ASP A 15 20.23 -6.78 -16.10
C ASP A 15 18.71 -6.69 -15.83
N PHE A 16 18.29 -5.60 -15.17
CA PHE A 16 16.89 -5.31 -14.82
C PHE A 16 15.95 -5.50 -16.02
N SER A 17 14.88 -6.24 -15.78
CA SER A 17 13.83 -6.57 -16.76
C SER A 17 12.52 -5.91 -16.39
N ARG A 18 12.05 -6.08 -15.15
CA ARG A 18 10.82 -5.49 -14.63
C ARG A 18 10.79 -5.54 -13.10
N PHE A 19 9.84 -4.83 -12.50
CA PHE A 19 9.41 -5.13 -11.14
C PHE A 19 7.89 -5.23 -11.06
N THR A 20 7.40 -6.02 -10.12
CA THR A 20 5.98 -6.11 -9.77
C THR A 20 5.79 -5.73 -8.32
N LEU A 21 4.74 -4.95 -8.05
CA LEU A 21 4.30 -4.61 -6.71
C LEU A 21 2.90 -5.18 -6.51
N SER A 22 2.68 -5.85 -5.39
CA SER A 22 1.42 -6.52 -5.07
C SER A 22 1.10 -6.42 -3.59
N TYR A 23 -0.15 -6.68 -3.22
CA TYR A 23 -0.57 -6.81 -1.83
C TYR A 23 -1.34 -8.11 -1.61
N SER A 24 -1.24 -8.68 -0.42
CA SER A 24 -2.08 -9.79 0.05
C SER A 24 -2.52 -9.56 1.50
N PRO A 25 -3.70 -10.03 1.92
CA PRO A 25 -4.06 -10.06 3.33
C PRO A 25 -3.03 -10.86 4.11
N VAL A 26 -2.62 -10.38 5.28
CA VAL A 26 -1.70 -11.15 6.16
C VAL A 26 -2.36 -12.46 6.61
N SER A 27 -3.70 -12.48 6.69
CA SER A 27 -4.48 -13.69 7.01
C SER A 27 -4.52 -14.72 5.88
N ASP A 28 -4.34 -14.30 4.62
CA ASP A 28 -4.39 -15.16 3.44
C ASP A 28 -3.33 -14.74 2.40
N PRO A 29 -2.04 -15.10 2.62
CA PRO A 29 -0.93 -14.63 1.80
C PRO A 29 -0.98 -15.10 0.34
N GLU A 30 -1.72 -16.18 0.06
CA GLU A 30 -1.89 -16.72 -1.29
C GLU A 30 -2.78 -15.84 -2.17
N GLN A 31 -3.63 -14.99 -1.58
CA GLN A 31 -4.51 -14.06 -2.29
C GLN A 31 -3.77 -12.77 -2.68
N GLN A 32 -2.72 -12.92 -3.48
CA GLN A 32 -1.92 -11.81 -3.94
C GLN A 32 -2.61 -11.05 -5.09
N THR A 33 -2.83 -9.75 -4.87
CA THR A 33 -3.42 -8.83 -5.84
C THR A 33 -2.36 -7.87 -6.37
N PRO A 34 -2.20 -7.74 -7.71
CA PRO A 34 -1.22 -6.81 -8.28
C PRO A 34 -1.65 -5.35 -8.06
N ILE A 35 -0.71 -4.52 -7.65
CA ILE A 35 -0.84 -3.04 -7.61
C ILE A 35 -0.30 -2.46 -8.91
N ALA A 36 0.91 -2.86 -9.29
CA ALA A 36 1.58 -2.33 -10.46
C ALA A 36 2.65 -3.27 -11.02
N GLU A 37 2.96 -3.06 -12.29
CA GLU A 37 4.08 -3.67 -12.99
C GLU A 37 4.73 -2.58 -13.86
N TYR A 38 6.06 -2.48 -13.78
CA TYR A 38 6.83 -1.52 -14.56
C TYR A 38 8.10 -2.16 -15.12
N PHE A 39 8.55 -1.61 -16.26
CA PHE A 39 9.70 -2.09 -17.03
C PHE A 39 10.85 -1.08 -17.02
N GLU A 40 10.76 -0.03 -16.19
CA GLU A 40 11.84 0.93 -15.96
C GLU A 40 12.28 0.81 -14.50
N PRO A 41 13.60 0.80 -14.22
CA PRO A 41 14.10 0.74 -12.86
C PRO A 41 13.80 2.05 -12.13
N VAL A 42 13.59 1.95 -10.82
CA VAL A 42 13.33 3.11 -9.95
C VAL A 42 14.38 3.14 -8.85
N HIS A 43 15.02 4.29 -8.65
CA HIS A 43 15.96 4.52 -7.56
C HIS A 43 15.44 5.61 -6.62
N ASN A 44 15.18 5.25 -5.35
CA ASN A 44 14.69 6.16 -4.31
C ASN A 44 13.50 7.03 -4.79
N GLY A 45 12.56 6.40 -5.49
CA GLY A 45 11.51 7.06 -6.25
C GLY A 45 10.12 6.54 -5.94
N LYS A 46 9.13 7.00 -6.70
CA LYS A 46 7.76 6.48 -6.62
C LYS A 46 7.69 5.14 -7.35
N LEU A 47 7.23 4.11 -6.65
CA LEU A 47 6.97 2.79 -7.23
C LEU A 47 5.54 2.69 -7.75
N ALA A 48 4.55 3.10 -6.97
CA ALA A 48 3.14 3.09 -7.39
C ALA A 48 2.28 4.02 -6.52
N ASP A 49 1.07 4.27 -6.97
CA ASP A 49 -0.02 4.84 -6.18
C ASP A 49 -1.05 3.71 -5.95
N TRP A 50 -1.33 3.36 -4.69
CA TRP A 50 -2.26 2.29 -4.32
C TRP A 50 -3.59 2.86 -3.84
N ASP A 51 -4.66 2.60 -4.60
CA ASP A 51 -6.01 2.98 -4.22
C ASP A 51 -6.59 1.96 -3.22
N THR A 52 -6.74 2.39 -1.96
CA THR A 52 -7.27 1.55 -0.87
C THR A 52 -8.75 1.81 -0.59
N THR A 53 -9.45 2.58 -1.42
CA THR A 53 -10.87 2.95 -1.19
C THR A 53 -11.81 1.74 -1.14
N LEU A 54 -11.49 0.69 -1.90
CA LEU A 54 -12.26 -0.56 -1.95
C LEU A 54 -11.57 -1.72 -1.21
N VAL A 55 -10.46 -1.46 -0.53
CA VAL A 55 -9.72 -2.48 0.21
C VAL A 55 -10.24 -2.53 1.65
N PRO A 56 -10.66 -3.70 2.16
CA PRO A 56 -11.12 -3.86 3.54
C PRO A 56 -10.12 -3.39 4.58
N ASP A 57 -10.61 -3.11 5.79
CA ASP A 57 -9.77 -2.78 6.94
C ASP A 57 -9.15 -4.04 7.53
N GLU A 58 -7.91 -4.31 7.14
CA GLU A 58 -7.10 -5.42 7.63
C GLU A 58 -5.59 -5.06 7.54
N ASP A 59 -4.74 -5.94 8.06
CA ASP A 59 -3.31 -5.93 7.82
C ASP A 59 -3.00 -6.57 6.45
N TYR A 60 -2.28 -5.83 5.60
CA TYR A 60 -1.84 -6.28 4.29
C TYR A 60 -0.31 -6.33 4.21
N SER A 61 0.20 -7.36 3.55
CA SER A 61 1.61 -7.45 3.15
C SER A 61 1.74 -6.90 1.74
N LEU A 62 2.51 -5.84 1.57
CA LEU A 62 2.92 -5.35 0.25
C LEU A 62 4.23 -6.03 -0.12
N THR A 63 4.28 -6.63 -1.30
CA THR A 63 5.44 -7.37 -1.79
C THR A 63 5.92 -6.76 -3.10
N LEU A 64 7.16 -6.28 -3.09
CA LEU A 64 7.90 -5.83 -4.27
C LEU A 64 8.79 -6.98 -4.73
N THR A 65 8.71 -7.34 -6.00
CA THR A 65 9.60 -8.33 -6.63
C THR A 65 10.27 -7.69 -7.84
N VAL A 66 11.60 -7.70 -7.84
CA VAL A 66 12.45 -7.21 -8.94
C VAL A 66 12.92 -8.41 -9.75
N PHE A 67 12.90 -8.28 -11.07
CA PHE A 67 13.25 -9.33 -12.02
C PHE A 67 14.40 -8.87 -12.91
N ASP A 68 15.32 -9.79 -13.17
CA ASP A 68 16.31 -9.70 -14.24
C ASP A 68 15.83 -10.51 -15.46
N SER A 69 16.70 -10.69 -16.45
CA SER A 69 16.43 -11.55 -17.61
C SER A 69 16.29 -13.05 -17.29
N SER A 70 16.74 -13.49 -16.12
CA SER A 70 16.78 -14.88 -15.67
C SER A 70 15.57 -15.26 -14.79
N GLY A 71 14.92 -14.29 -14.16
CA GLY A 71 13.78 -14.50 -13.27
C GLY A 71 13.69 -13.46 -12.13
N PRO A 72 13.04 -13.82 -11.01
CA PRO A 72 13.03 -12.97 -9.81
C PRO A 72 14.44 -12.92 -9.20
N GLU A 73 14.96 -11.71 -9.02
CA GLU A 73 16.27 -11.49 -8.40
C GLU A 73 16.13 -11.16 -6.91
N ALA A 74 15.22 -10.26 -6.57
CA ALA A 74 15.04 -9.76 -5.20
C ALA A 74 13.56 -9.58 -4.88
N THR A 75 13.22 -9.85 -3.61
CA THR A 75 11.89 -9.63 -3.07
C THR A 75 12.00 -8.92 -1.72
N ASP A 76 11.20 -7.89 -1.53
CA ASP A 76 11.07 -7.16 -0.27
C ASP A 76 9.58 -7.03 0.09
N SER A 77 9.26 -7.10 1.38
CA SER A 77 7.88 -7.03 1.86
C SER A 77 7.73 -6.15 3.08
N VAL A 78 6.64 -5.38 3.11
CA VAL A 78 6.26 -4.52 4.25
C VAL A 78 4.80 -4.73 4.64
N THR A 79 4.51 -4.75 5.94
CA THR A 79 3.15 -4.85 6.45
C THR A 79 2.55 -3.45 6.67
N VAL A 80 1.35 -3.24 6.15
CA VAL A 80 0.57 -2.00 6.30
C VAL A 80 -0.78 -2.35 6.90
N ARG A 81 -1.16 -1.65 7.98
CA ARG A 81 -2.49 -1.75 8.57
C ARG A 81 -3.40 -0.70 7.96
N LEU A 82 -4.47 -1.14 7.29
CA LEU A 82 -5.51 -0.24 6.80
C LEU A 82 -6.56 -0.01 7.89
N ASP A 83 -6.85 1.27 8.15
CA ASP A 83 -7.88 1.73 9.08
C ASP A 83 -8.70 2.83 8.38
N ASN A 84 -9.71 2.40 7.63
CA ASN A 84 -10.62 3.27 6.90
C ASN A 84 -11.74 3.84 7.77
N HIS A 85 -11.83 3.48 9.05
CA HIS A 85 -12.85 4.04 9.93
C HIS A 85 -12.71 5.58 10.04
N PRO A 86 -13.78 6.35 9.72
CA PRO A 86 -13.80 7.76 10.06
C PRO A 86 -13.71 7.89 11.59
N PRO A 87 -12.99 8.89 12.13
CA PRO A 87 -12.96 9.09 13.56
C PRO A 87 -14.39 9.23 14.08
N PRO A 88 -14.72 8.69 15.27
CA PRO A 88 -16.03 8.89 15.86
C PRO A 88 -16.29 10.39 15.93
N TYR A 89 -17.41 10.84 15.35
CA TYR A 89 -17.82 12.24 15.36
C TYR A 89 -17.62 12.83 16.76
N PRO A 90 -16.97 13.99 16.93
CA PRO A 90 -16.93 14.64 18.22
C PRO A 90 -18.38 14.91 18.62
N SER A 91 -18.84 14.32 19.72
CA SER A 91 -20.07 14.73 20.35
C SER A 91 -19.86 16.16 20.84
N HIS A 92 -20.31 17.14 20.06
CA HIS A 92 -20.35 18.52 20.55
C HIS A 92 -21.22 18.50 21.82
N PRO A 93 -20.70 18.92 23.00
CA PRO A 93 -21.58 19.18 24.11
C PRO A 93 -22.57 20.24 23.63
N ARG A 94 -23.86 19.91 23.64
CA ARG A 94 -24.93 20.84 23.31
C ARG A 94 -24.70 22.10 24.13
N ALA A 95 -24.36 23.20 23.47
CA ALA A 95 -24.36 24.52 24.08
C ALA A 95 -25.81 24.80 24.50
N GLN A 96 -26.17 24.48 25.74
CA GLN A 96 -27.28 25.15 26.39
C GLN A 96 -26.75 26.48 26.88
N LYS A 97 -26.89 27.51 26.05
CA LYS A 97 -27.08 28.85 26.57
C LYS A 97 -28.38 28.80 27.36
N GLU A 98 -28.35 29.02 28.66
CA GLU A 98 -29.37 29.76 29.40
C GLU A 98 -28.67 30.56 30.51
N TRP A 99 -28.63 31.89 30.33
CA TRP A 99 -28.57 32.81 31.46
C TRP A 99 -29.99 32.91 32.02
N SER A 100 -30.17 32.60 33.31
CA SER A 100 -30.97 33.35 34.30
C SER A 100 -30.94 32.60 35.62
#